data_AF-A0A7X7YML9-F1
#
_entry.id   AF-A0A7X7YML9-F1
#
_cell.length_a   1.000
_cell.length_b   1.000
_cell.length_c   1.000
_cell.angle_alpha   90.00
_cell.angle_beta   90.00
_cell.angle_gamma   90.00
#
_symmetry.space_group_name_H-M   'P 1'
#
loop_
_entity.id
_entity.type
_entity.pdbx_description
1 polymer ?
#
loop_
_entity_poly.entity_id
_entity_poly.type
_entity_poly.pdbx_seq_one_letter_code
_entity_poly.pdbx_strand_id
1 'polypeptide(L)'
;KLGMDPVEFRLQNLVHPYDMDPVVQLSLGDARVIECLQKGAEAFRWKERYNSQDKQGRYRRGVGVACGAHKNGMYGGFIDSTSMVLKMNEDGSLNLNASIHDVGCGIGTVMKIIIAEVLDIDPALITVTEADTEFTGYDPGVYGSRVTYVVGACAKKVAEMLKEQILENAALILGKPKEYLRVEKGCVYTVGEAEERVISYKELAEKAIRENYRSLNAAYTHHSTSNPGSYSVQFAEVVVDTLTGLTSVTDFLAVIDIGRALNRGMIEGQFQGAVQMGIGYALCEEVKIDDKGIPLNNSFANYHMLTALDMPDVKVLLIEHEGDDGPFGAKSIGEISNVPTAAAVINAVNNALGTKLSDLPVTPDKILAALAEQKRVGAC
;
A
#
# COMPACT_ATOMS: atom_id res chain seq x y z
N LYS A 1 17.66 -0.55 27.06
CA LYS A 1 18.33 -1.33 28.13
C LYS A 1 19.72 -1.81 27.71
N LEU A 2 19.93 -2.19 26.45
CA LEU A 2 21.23 -2.66 25.94
C LEU A 2 22.24 -1.54 25.59
N GLY A 3 21.86 -0.26 25.74
CA GLY A 3 22.71 0.87 25.31
C GLY A 3 22.94 0.95 23.79
N MET A 4 22.20 0.17 23.00
CA MET A 4 22.31 0.08 21.55
C MET A 4 21.39 1.07 20.85
N ASP A 5 21.84 1.59 19.71
CA ASP A 5 21.04 2.44 18.84
C ASP A 5 19.79 1.66 18.33
N PRO A 6 18.59 2.28 18.31
CA PRO A 6 17.37 1.61 17.88
C PRO A 6 17.36 1.11 16.43
N VAL A 7 18.07 1.76 15.51
CA VAL A 7 18.24 1.32 14.12
C VAL A 7 19.20 0.14 14.07
N GLU A 8 20.35 0.22 14.76
CA GLU A 8 21.32 -0.89 14.83
C GLU A 8 20.71 -2.15 15.44
N PHE A 9 19.92 -2.01 16.51
CA PHE A 9 19.22 -3.13 17.13
C PHE A 9 18.27 -3.82 16.15
N ARG A 10 17.52 -3.05 15.35
CA ARG A 10 16.59 -3.61 14.35
C ARG A 10 17.33 -4.31 13.22
N LEU A 11 18.41 -3.72 12.71
CA LEU A 11 19.22 -4.33 11.64
C LEU A 11 19.76 -5.72 12.01
N GLN A 12 19.97 -6.00 13.29
CA GLN A 12 20.41 -7.32 13.76
C GLN A 12 19.30 -8.37 13.87
N ASN A 13 18.02 -7.97 13.77
CA ASN A 13 16.88 -8.82 14.11
C ASN A 13 15.78 -8.85 13.03
N LEU A 14 15.89 -8.02 11.99
CA LEU A 14 14.93 -7.99 10.89
C LEU A 14 15.07 -9.22 9.99
N VAL A 15 13.95 -9.61 9.39
CA VAL A 15 13.87 -10.72 8.43
C VAL A 15 14.64 -10.42 7.15
N HIS A 16 15.13 -11.48 6.52
CA HIS A 16 15.76 -11.47 5.21
C HIS A 16 14.74 -11.82 4.10
N PRO A 17 15.03 -11.47 2.84
CA PRO A 17 14.23 -11.93 1.70
C PRO A 17 14.01 -13.44 1.72
N TYR A 18 12.75 -13.84 1.50
CA TYR A 18 12.29 -15.22 1.44
C TYR A 18 12.43 -16.04 2.73
N ASP A 19 12.69 -15.40 3.87
CA ASP A 19 12.52 -16.04 5.17
C ASP A 19 11.10 -16.62 5.30
N MET A 20 10.97 -17.68 6.09
CA MET A 20 9.69 -18.33 6.34
C MET A 20 9.01 -17.69 7.55
N ASP A 21 7.72 -17.37 7.40
CA ASP A 21 6.90 -16.98 8.54
C ASP A 21 6.84 -18.16 9.53
N PRO A 22 7.26 -17.96 10.80
CA PRO A 22 7.38 -19.05 11.76
C PRO A 22 6.02 -19.66 12.15
N VAL A 23 4.92 -18.94 11.97
CA VAL A 23 3.57 -19.38 12.35
C VAL A 23 2.87 -20.05 11.19
N VAL A 24 2.80 -19.39 10.02
CA VAL A 24 2.05 -19.92 8.87
C VAL A 24 2.89 -20.76 7.92
N GLN A 25 4.22 -20.78 8.09
CA GLN A 25 5.14 -21.56 7.25
C GLN A 25 4.99 -21.24 5.76
N LEU A 26 4.79 -19.96 5.45
CA LEU A 26 4.82 -19.41 4.10
C LEU A 26 6.02 -18.49 3.93
N SER A 27 6.52 -18.38 2.70
CA SER A 27 7.58 -17.42 2.39
C SER A 27 7.05 -16.00 2.61
N LEU A 28 7.88 -15.15 3.22
CA LEU A 28 7.62 -13.72 3.40
C LEU A 28 7.78 -12.90 2.11
N GLY A 29 8.13 -13.55 1.00
CA GLY A 29 8.40 -12.91 -0.29
C GLY A 29 9.72 -12.14 -0.27
N ASP A 30 9.92 -11.26 -1.24
CA ASP A 30 11.14 -10.46 -1.35
C ASP A 30 11.14 -9.32 -0.32
N ALA A 31 11.32 -9.65 0.97
CA ALA A 31 11.25 -8.71 2.09
C ALA A 31 12.42 -7.71 2.10
N ARG A 32 12.16 -6.44 1.74
CA ARG A 32 13.18 -5.38 1.69
C ARG A 32 13.19 -4.46 2.91
N VAL A 33 12.73 -4.94 4.06
CA VAL A 33 12.64 -4.13 5.30
C VAL A 33 14.01 -3.63 5.80
N ILE A 34 15.07 -4.40 5.61
CA ILE A 34 16.44 -4.00 5.97
C ILE A 34 16.87 -2.81 5.12
N GLU A 35 16.63 -2.86 3.81
CA GLU A 35 16.93 -1.77 2.89
C GLU A 35 16.08 -0.53 3.17
N CYS A 36 14.79 -0.72 3.50
CA CYS A 36 13.93 0.36 3.96
C CYS A 36 14.50 1.07 5.19
N LEU A 37 14.99 0.30 6.17
CA LEU A 37 15.57 0.83 7.39
C LEU A 37 16.89 1.57 7.11
N GLN A 38 17.76 1.01 6.27
CA GLN A 38 19.05 1.61 5.91
C GLN A 38 18.86 2.93 5.14
N LYS A 39 18.14 2.89 4.01
CA LYS A 39 17.91 4.08 3.18
C LYS A 39 17.06 5.12 3.91
N GLY A 40 16.11 4.68 4.72
CA GLY A 40 15.32 5.57 5.57
C GLY A 40 16.14 6.27 6.63
N ALA A 41 17.02 5.55 7.33
CA ALA A 41 17.89 6.14 8.33
C ALA A 41 18.85 7.16 7.72
N GLU A 42 19.35 6.90 6.50
CA GLU A 42 20.16 7.85 5.74
C GLU A 42 19.34 9.10 5.34
N ALA A 43 18.21 8.91 4.64
CA ALA A 43 17.37 9.99 4.15
C ALA A 43 16.80 10.87 5.28
N PHE A 44 16.45 10.26 6.42
CA PHE A 44 15.98 10.99 7.61
C PHE A 44 17.12 11.68 8.38
N ARG A 45 18.39 11.35 8.07
CA ARG A 45 19.59 11.76 8.83
C ARG A 45 19.54 11.29 10.29
N TRP A 46 19.15 10.03 10.50
CA TRP A 46 18.92 9.44 11.81
C TRP A 46 20.05 9.69 12.80
N LYS A 47 21.29 9.36 12.44
CA LYS A 47 22.44 9.50 13.35
C LYS A 47 22.68 10.94 13.81
N GLU A 48 22.49 11.91 12.91
CA GLU A 48 22.59 13.33 13.25
C GLU A 48 21.50 13.71 14.25
N ARG A 49 20.24 13.48 13.88
CA ARG A 49 19.07 13.87 14.70
C ARG A 49 18.96 13.12 16.02
N TYR A 50 19.40 11.86 16.06
CA TYR A 50 19.37 11.05 17.28
C TYR A 50 20.39 11.55 18.33
N ASN A 51 21.52 12.11 17.86
CA ASN A 51 22.59 12.59 18.73
C ASN A 51 22.50 14.10 19.06
N SER A 52 21.76 14.89 18.26
CA SER A 52 21.64 16.35 18.43
C SER A 52 20.42 16.81 19.23
N GLN A 53 19.80 15.91 19.99
CA GLN A 53 18.52 16.15 20.65
C GLN A 53 18.63 17.13 21.81
N ASP A 54 17.81 18.18 21.79
CA ASP A 54 17.60 19.02 22.97
C ASP A 54 16.58 18.36 23.91
N LYS A 55 17.10 17.71 24.96
CA LYS A 55 16.31 17.09 26.02
C LYS A 55 16.16 17.99 27.24
N GLN A 56 16.67 19.22 27.17
CA GLN A 56 16.62 20.17 28.27
C GLN A 56 15.57 21.26 27.98
N GLY A 57 15.21 22.02 29.01
CA GLY A 57 14.23 23.10 28.88
C GLY A 57 12.78 22.62 28.66
N ARG A 58 11.94 23.57 28.24
CA ARG A 58 10.48 23.41 28.09
C ARG A 58 10.12 22.59 26.86
N TYR A 59 10.67 22.93 25.71
CA TYR A 59 10.39 22.26 24.43
C TYR A 59 11.46 21.23 24.15
N ARG A 60 11.12 19.94 24.24
CA ARG A 60 12.07 18.85 24.05
C ARG A 60 11.89 18.20 22.70
N ARG A 61 12.99 17.99 21.99
CA ARG A 61 13.00 17.33 20.68
C ARG A 61 13.34 15.86 20.80
N GLY A 62 12.65 15.03 20.04
CA GLY A 62 12.98 13.61 19.93
C GLY A 62 12.72 13.07 18.54
N VAL A 63 13.38 11.97 18.24
CA VAL A 63 13.13 11.19 17.02
C VAL A 63 12.84 9.74 17.34
N GLY A 64 12.00 9.14 16.52
CA GLY A 64 11.54 7.77 16.66
C GLY A 64 11.58 7.04 15.34
N VAL A 65 11.76 5.73 15.41
CA VAL A 65 11.72 4.81 14.27
C VAL A 65 10.84 3.62 14.62
N ALA A 66 10.05 3.14 13.66
CA ALA A 66 9.30 1.89 13.77
C ALA A 66 9.34 1.13 12.44
N CYS A 67 9.36 -0.20 12.54
CA CYS A 67 9.22 -1.10 11.40
C CYS A 67 7.86 -1.79 11.52
N GLY A 68 7.13 -1.86 10.42
CA GLY A 68 5.87 -2.58 10.30
C GLY A 68 6.01 -3.70 9.29
N ALA A 69 5.20 -4.74 9.49
CA ALA A 69 4.95 -5.79 8.51
C ALA A 69 3.43 -5.97 8.40
N HIS A 70 2.93 -6.21 7.20
CA HIS A 70 1.53 -6.51 6.96
C HIS A 70 1.43 -7.55 5.85
N LYS A 71 0.34 -8.32 5.86
CA LYS A 71 0.04 -9.33 4.86
C LYS A 71 -0.57 -8.70 3.59
N ASN A 72 -0.39 -9.35 2.44
CA ASN A 72 -0.92 -8.95 1.13
C ASN A 72 -2.17 -9.76 0.75
N GLY A 73 -3.15 -9.81 1.64
CA GLY A 73 -4.34 -10.63 1.48
C GLY A 73 -4.60 -11.53 2.67
N MET A 74 -5.56 -12.43 2.51
CA MET A 74 -6.18 -13.20 3.59
C MET A 74 -6.03 -14.72 3.42
N TYR A 75 -5.16 -15.15 2.51
CA TYR A 75 -4.83 -16.56 2.31
C TYR A 75 -4.51 -17.28 3.62
N GLY A 76 -5.09 -18.47 3.79
CA GLY A 76 -4.97 -19.31 4.98
C GLY A 76 -5.93 -18.96 6.13
N GLY A 77 -6.63 -17.82 6.07
CA GLY A 77 -7.58 -17.39 7.11
C GLY A 77 -9.02 -17.22 6.62
N PHE A 78 -9.21 -16.58 5.47
CA PHE A 78 -10.54 -16.29 4.90
C PHE A 78 -10.55 -16.62 3.40
N ILE A 79 -11.75 -16.58 2.81
CA ILE A 79 -11.91 -16.67 1.35
C ILE A 79 -11.17 -15.48 0.74
N ASP A 80 -10.21 -15.77 -0.14
CA ASP A 80 -9.39 -14.75 -0.79
C ASP A 80 -9.35 -14.99 -2.30
N SER A 81 -10.47 -14.69 -2.95
CA SER A 81 -10.69 -14.88 -4.37
C SER A 81 -11.48 -13.72 -4.98
N THR A 82 -11.35 -13.55 -6.29
CA THR A 82 -12.12 -12.56 -7.06
C THR A 82 -12.39 -13.10 -8.45
N SER A 83 -13.45 -12.60 -9.09
CA SER A 83 -13.80 -12.96 -10.47
C SER A 83 -13.93 -11.72 -11.33
N MET A 84 -13.43 -11.79 -12.56
CA MET A 84 -13.48 -10.69 -13.52
C MET A 84 -13.84 -11.20 -14.91
N VAL A 85 -14.58 -10.36 -15.64
CA VAL A 85 -14.82 -10.51 -17.08
C VAL A 85 -14.32 -9.25 -17.77
N LEU A 86 -13.41 -9.40 -18.72
CA LEU A 86 -12.89 -8.32 -19.55
C LEU A 86 -13.35 -8.51 -20.99
N LYS A 87 -14.10 -7.53 -21.50
CA LYS A 87 -14.62 -7.52 -22.88
C LYS A 87 -13.97 -6.39 -23.67
N MET A 88 -13.54 -6.67 -24.89
CA MET A 88 -13.23 -5.64 -25.89
C MET A 88 -14.48 -5.32 -26.71
N ASN A 89 -14.79 -4.02 -26.83
CA ASN A 89 -15.88 -3.50 -27.65
C ASN A 89 -15.44 -3.36 -29.10
N GLU A 90 -16.43 -3.17 -29.97
CA GLU A 90 -16.29 -3.06 -31.42
C GLU A 90 -15.45 -1.84 -31.83
N ASP A 91 -15.37 -0.80 -30.98
CA ASP A 91 -14.55 0.39 -31.20
C ASP A 91 -13.11 0.26 -30.66
N GLY A 92 -12.75 -0.90 -30.08
CA GLY A 92 -11.45 -1.17 -29.46
C GLY A 92 -11.32 -0.73 -28.00
N SER A 93 -12.36 -0.10 -27.41
CA SER A 93 -12.42 0.17 -25.96
C SER A 93 -12.70 -1.11 -25.18
N LEU A 94 -12.52 -1.08 -23.85
CA LEU A 94 -12.72 -2.25 -22.99
C LEU A 94 -13.69 -1.97 -21.84
N ASN A 95 -14.43 -3.00 -21.46
CA ASN A 95 -15.25 -3.04 -20.27
C ASN A 95 -14.75 -4.15 -19.34
N LEU A 96 -14.36 -3.76 -18.12
CA LEU A 96 -14.08 -4.67 -17.02
C LEU A 96 -15.32 -4.76 -16.12
N ASN A 97 -15.93 -5.94 -16.12
CA ASN A 97 -16.90 -6.34 -15.12
C ASN A 97 -16.15 -7.04 -13.98
N ALA A 98 -16.15 -6.41 -12.81
CA ALA A 98 -15.44 -6.89 -11.64
C ALA A 98 -16.25 -6.57 -10.39
N SER A 99 -16.20 -7.46 -9.41
CA SER A 99 -16.95 -7.34 -8.15
C SER A 99 -16.20 -6.50 -7.12
N ILE A 100 -15.74 -5.32 -7.54
CA ILE A 100 -14.92 -4.42 -6.73
C ILE A 100 -15.66 -3.09 -6.54
N HIS A 101 -15.54 -2.52 -5.35
CA HIS A 101 -16.12 -1.22 -5.03
C HIS A 101 -15.03 -0.31 -4.47
N ASP A 102 -14.87 0.88 -5.05
CA ASP A 102 -13.83 1.80 -4.62
C ASP A 102 -14.26 2.55 -3.35
N VAL A 103 -13.49 2.36 -2.28
CA VAL A 103 -13.69 3.04 -0.99
C VAL A 103 -12.76 4.25 -0.81
N GLY A 104 -12.17 4.75 -1.89
CA GLY A 104 -11.25 5.90 -1.91
C GLY A 104 -9.79 5.54 -2.13
N CYS A 105 -9.47 4.26 -2.34
CA CYS A 105 -8.10 3.77 -2.58
C CYS A 105 -7.72 3.79 -4.08
N GLY A 106 -8.65 4.12 -4.97
CA GLY A 106 -8.41 4.22 -6.42
C GLY A 106 -8.30 2.86 -7.12
N ILE A 107 -9.07 1.88 -6.66
CA ILE A 107 -9.08 0.49 -7.13
C ILE A 107 -9.33 0.44 -8.64
N GLY A 108 -10.37 1.16 -9.11
CA GLY A 108 -10.71 1.19 -10.53
C GLY A 108 -9.52 1.68 -11.38
N THR A 109 -8.84 2.74 -10.93
CA THR A 109 -7.65 3.27 -11.60
C THR A 109 -6.52 2.26 -11.66
N VAL A 110 -6.22 1.57 -10.56
CA VAL A 110 -5.15 0.55 -10.52
C VAL A 110 -5.48 -0.63 -11.44
N MET A 111 -6.73 -1.10 -11.48
CA MET A 111 -7.12 -2.17 -12.41
C MET A 111 -6.95 -1.74 -13.87
N LYS A 112 -7.31 -0.49 -14.21
CA LYS A 112 -7.09 0.06 -15.56
C LYS A 112 -5.60 0.08 -15.91
N ILE A 113 -4.73 0.55 -15.00
CA ILE A 113 -3.27 0.58 -15.22
C ILE A 113 -2.74 -0.82 -15.48
N ILE A 114 -3.16 -1.82 -14.68
CA ILE A 114 -2.69 -3.21 -14.84
C ILE A 114 -3.11 -3.78 -16.19
N ILE A 115 -4.37 -3.61 -16.57
CA ILE A 115 -4.90 -4.13 -17.85
C ILE A 115 -4.26 -3.40 -19.03
N ALA A 116 -4.12 -2.07 -18.93
CA ALA A 116 -3.47 -1.23 -19.93
C ALA A 116 -2.02 -1.65 -20.19
N GLU A 117 -1.25 -1.94 -19.15
CA GLU A 117 0.15 -2.41 -19.28
C GLU A 117 0.22 -3.76 -20.04
N VAL A 118 -0.70 -4.70 -19.76
CA VAL A 118 -0.71 -6.00 -20.45
C VAL A 118 -1.05 -5.85 -21.95
N LEU A 119 -2.03 -5.00 -22.25
CA LEU A 119 -2.59 -4.81 -23.58
C LEU A 119 -1.92 -3.68 -24.38
N ASP A 120 -0.99 -2.95 -23.76
CA ASP A 120 -0.31 -1.76 -24.27
C ASP A 120 -1.26 -0.73 -24.88
N ILE A 121 -2.21 -0.23 -24.08
CA ILE A 121 -3.23 0.76 -24.47
C ILE A 121 -3.33 1.90 -23.46
N ASP A 122 -3.97 3.00 -23.84
CA ASP A 122 -4.33 4.06 -22.91
C ASP A 122 -5.36 3.54 -21.86
N PRO A 123 -5.09 3.65 -20.55
CA PRO A 123 -6.05 3.30 -19.49
C PRO A 123 -7.42 4.00 -19.63
N ALA A 124 -7.49 5.17 -20.29
CA ALA A 124 -8.73 5.88 -20.55
C ALA A 124 -9.70 5.11 -21.46
N LEU A 125 -9.22 4.16 -22.25
CA LEU A 125 -10.03 3.27 -23.09
C LEU A 125 -10.69 2.14 -22.30
N ILE A 126 -10.39 2.02 -21.00
CA ILE A 126 -10.91 0.96 -20.14
C ILE A 126 -11.95 1.54 -19.20
N THR A 127 -13.17 1.02 -19.26
CA THR A 127 -14.24 1.29 -18.30
C THR A 127 -14.26 0.17 -17.28
N VAL A 128 -14.24 0.52 -15.99
CA VAL A 128 -14.42 -0.42 -14.88
C VAL A 128 -15.78 -0.15 -14.28
N THR A 129 -16.60 -1.19 -14.15
CA THR A 129 -17.91 -1.09 -13.52
C THR A 129 -17.79 -1.27 -12.01
N GLU A 130 -18.64 -0.58 -11.26
CA GLU A 130 -18.79 -0.82 -9.81
C GLU A 130 -19.44 -2.18 -9.57
N ALA A 131 -19.16 -2.75 -8.39
CA ALA A 131 -19.77 -4.00 -7.98
C ALA A 131 -21.30 -3.91 -7.94
N ASP A 132 -21.95 -4.88 -8.59
CA ASP A 132 -23.37 -5.15 -8.46
C ASP A 132 -23.53 -6.66 -8.28
N THR A 133 -24.02 -7.09 -7.12
CA THR A 133 -24.14 -8.51 -6.79
C THR A 133 -25.15 -9.27 -7.65
N GLU A 134 -26.02 -8.57 -8.39
CA GLU A 134 -26.90 -9.18 -9.38
C GLU A 134 -26.15 -9.55 -10.68
N PHE A 135 -25.11 -8.78 -11.04
CA PHE A 135 -24.45 -8.90 -12.36
C PHE A 135 -22.98 -9.33 -12.32
N THR A 136 -22.30 -9.11 -11.19
CA THR A 136 -20.86 -9.39 -11.02
C THR A 136 -20.64 -10.72 -10.30
N GLY A 137 -19.44 -11.28 -10.43
CA GLY A 137 -19.06 -12.53 -9.75
C GLY A 137 -18.93 -12.39 -8.23
N TYR A 138 -18.45 -13.44 -7.57
CA TYR A 138 -18.17 -13.37 -6.13
C TYR A 138 -16.82 -12.68 -5.86
N ASP A 139 -16.81 -11.76 -4.89
CA ASP A 139 -15.64 -11.18 -4.24
C ASP A 139 -16.01 -10.82 -2.79
N PRO A 140 -15.14 -11.06 -1.80
CA PRO A 140 -15.45 -10.79 -0.40
C PRO A 140 -15.35 -9.30 -0.01
N GLY A 141 -14.90 -8.43 -0.91
CA GLY A 141 -14.78 -6.98 -0.73
C GLY A 141 -13.35 -6.49 -0.51
N VAL A 142 -13.26 -5.22 -0.10
CA VAL A 142 -12.00 -4.48 0.08
C VAL A 142 -11.61 -4.46 1.56
N TYR A 143 -10.66 -5.32 1.92
CA TYR A 143 -10.09 -5.39 3.28
C TYR A 143 -8.77 -6.17 3.25
N GLY A 144 -8.01 -6.13 4.35
CA GLY A 144 -6.82 -6.96 4.53
C GLY A 144 -5.71 -6.71 3.51
N SER A 145 -5.69 -5.51 2.92
CA SER A 145 -4.74 -5.10 1.88
C SER A 145 -4.62 -6.10 0.73
N ARG A 146 -5.73 -6.72 0.31
CA ARG A 146 -5.74 -7.75 -0.75
C ARG A 146 -5.78 -7.22 -2.17
N VAL A 147 -6.15 -5.95 -2.36
CA VAL A 147 -6.57 -5.43 -3.68
C VAL A 147 -5.45 -5.51 -4.72
N THR A 148 -4.30 -4.87 -4.50
CA THR A 148 -3.23 -4.88 -5.51
C THR A 148 -2.73 -6.30 -5.79
N TYR A 149 -2.52 -7.08 -4.74
CA TYR A 149 -1.97 -8.42 -4.85
C TYR A 149 -2.94 -9.42 -5.49
N VAL A 150 -4.14 -9.61 -4.90
CA VAL A 150 -5.10 -10.65 -5.31
C VAL A 150 -5.98 -10.18 -6.46
N VAL A 151 -6.60 -9.01 -6.29
CA VAL A 151 -7.54 -8.47 -7.29
C VAL A 151 -6.78 -8.02 -8.54
N GLY A 152 -5.63 -7.38 -8.35
CA GLY A 152 -4.73 -7.02 -9.45
C GLY A 152 -4.16 -8.25 -10.19
N ALA A 153 -3.87 -9.36 -9.50
CA ALA A 153 -3.45 -10.60 -10.18
C ALA A 153 -4.55 -11.15 -11.08
N CYS A 154 -5.82 -11.06 -10.65
CA CYS A 154 -6.95 -11.41 -11.50
C CYS A 154 -7.06 -10.50 -12.72
N ALA A 155 -6.90 -9.18 -12.54
CA ALA A 155 -6.94 -8.21 -13.63
C ALA A 155 -5.82 -8.44 -14.65
N LYS A 156 -4.60 -8.70 -14.19
CA LYS A 156 -3.47 -9.07 -15.04
C LYS A 156 -3.79 -10.35 -15.83
N LYS A 157 -4.30 -11.39 -15.15
CA LYS A 157 -4.54 -12.68 -15.78
C LYS A 157 -5.67 -12.64 -16.82
N VAL A 158 -6.77 -11.95 -16.53
CA VAL A 158 -7.87 -11.80 -17.49
C VAL A 158 -7.44 -10.95 -18.71
N ALA A 159 -6.56 -9.96 -18.51
CA ALA A 159 -5.96 -9.20 -19.59
C ALA A 159 -5.01 -10.05 -20.45
N GLU A 160 -4.19 -10.92 -19.84
CA GLU A 160 -3.33 -11.87 -20.57
C GLU A 160 -4.17 -12.84 -21.42
N MET A 161 -5.29 -13.31 -20.89
CA MET A 161 -6.22 -14.18 -21.63
C MET A 161 -6.87 -13.44 -22.81
N LEU A 162 -7.25 -12.17 -22.63
CA LEU A 162 -7.78 -11.35 -23.73
C LEU A 162 -6.70 -11.06 -24.78
N LYS A 163 -5.46 -10.78 -24.36
CA LYS A 163 -4.29 -10.61 -25.25
C LYS A 163 -4.09 -11.84 -26.13
N GLU A 164 -4.23 -13.02 -25.56
CA GLU A 164 -4.13 -14.27 -26.32
C GLU A 164 -5.21 -14.36 -27.41
N GLN A 165 -6.47 -14.05 -27.07
CA GLN A 165 -7.56 -14.02 -28.05
C GLN A 165 -7.34 -12.96 -29.16
N ILE A 166 -6.77 -11.80 -28.80
CA ILE A 166 -6.38 -10.75 -29.75
C ILE A 166 -5.34 -11.30 -30.73
N LEU A 167 -4.28 -11.93 -30.23
CA LEU A 167 -3.21 -12.51 -31.07
C LEU A 167 -3.73 -13.65 -31.94
N GLU A 168 -4.63 -14.49 -31.44
CA GLU A 168 -5.27 -15.55 -32.24
C GLU A 168 -6.10 -14.99 -33.40
N ASN A 169 -6.87 -13.93 -33.18
CA ASN A 169 -7.65 -13.30 -34.25
C ASN A 169 -6.75 -12.54 -35.22
N ALA A 170 -5.74 -11.83 -34.73
CA ALA A 170 -4.74 -11.17 -35.56
C ALA A 170 -4.01 -12.19 -36.44
N ALA A 171 -3.69 -13.38 -35.92
CA ALA A 171 -3.05 -14.45 -36.68
C ALA A 171 -3.88 -14.91 -37.88
N LEU A 172 -5.20 -15.05 -37.69
CA LEU A 172 -6.13 -15.38 -38.76
C LEU A 172 -6.22 -14.25 -39.80
N ILE A 173 -6.34 -13.01 -39.35
CA ILE A 173 -6.52 -11.83 -40.20
C ILE A 173 -5.24 -11.52 -41.01
N LEU A 174 -4.08 -11.58 -40.36
CA LEU A 174 -2.78 -11.24 -40.98
C LEU A 174 -2.12 -12.45 -41.66
N GLY A 175 -2.68 -13.65 -41.49
CA GLY A 175 -2.14 -14.89 -42.05
C GLY A 175 -0.75 -15.24 -41.49
N LYS A 176 -0.53 -15.01 -40.20
CA LYS A 176 0.77 -15.24 -39.54
C LYS A 176 0.62 -15.99 -38.21
N PRO A 177 1.53 -16.91 -37.87
CA PRO A 177 1.52 -17.53 -36.54
C PRO A 177 1.73 -16.50 -35.43
N LYS A 178 1.18 -16.76 -34.24
CA LYS A 178 1.23 -15.85 -33.08
C LYS A 178 2.64 -15.44 -32.66
N GLU A 179 3.61 -16.33 -32.80
CA GLU A 179 5.03 -16.05 -32.51
C GLU A 179 5.63 -14.96 -33.40
N TYR A 180 4.99 -14.66 -34.54
CA TYR A 180 5.36 -13.56 -35.44
C TYR A 180 4.48 -12.32 -35.24
N LEU A 181 3.82 -12.20 -34.09
CA LEU A 181 2.97 -11.06 -33.75
C LEU A 181 3.40 -10.44 -32.42
N ARG A 182 3.31 -9.11 -32.34
CA ARG A 182 3.48 -8.36 -31.09
C ARG A 182 2.36 -7.36 -30.92
N VAL A 183 1.93 -7.16 -29.67
CA VAL A 183 1.07 -6.01 -29.35
C VAL A 183 1.95 -4.80 -29.08
N GLU A 184 1.57 -3.66 -29.61
CA GLU A 184 2.13 -2.36 -29.24
C GLU A 184 1.07 -1.27 -29.44
N LYS A 185 0.91 -0.34 -28.50
CA LYS A 185 0.08 0.89 -28.60
C LYS A 185 -1.30 0.66 -29.20
N GLY A 186 -2.03 -0.33 -28.69
CA GLY A 186 -3.39 -0.67 -29.13
C GLY A 186 -3.46 -1.24 -30.54
N CYS A 187 -2.37 -1.81 -31.03
CA CYS A 187 -2.27 -2.45 -32.33
C CYS A 187 -1.54 -3.80 -32.22
N VAL A 188 -1.72 -4.65 -33.23
CA VAL A 188 -0.92 -5.86 -33.43
C VAL A 188 -0.06 -5.69 -34.67
N TYR A 189 1.25 -5.91 -34.53
CA TYR A 189 2.24 -5.80 -35.59
C TYR A 189 2.78 -7.19 -35.96
N THR A 190 3.05 -7.43 -37.24
CA THR A 190 3.87 -8.57 -37.67
C THR A 190 5.34 -8.31 -37.37
N VAL A 191 6.10 -9.34 -37.01
CA VAL A 191 7.55 -9.27 -36.81
C VAL A 191 8.30 -10.17 -37.79
N GLY A 192 9.53 -9.76 -38.14
CA GLY A 192 10.42 -10.56 -39.00
C GLY A 192 10.10 -10.47 -40.51
N GLU A 193 9.36 -9.44 -40.94
CA GLU A 193 9.08 -9.14 -42.34
C GLU A 193 9.85 -7.89 -42.80
N ALA A 194 10.05 -7.75 -44.12
CA ALA A 194 10.68 -6.55 -44.69
C ALA A 194 9.81 -5.29 -44.51
N GLU A 195 8.49 -5.46 -44.48
CA GLU A 195 7.50 -4.43 -44.16
C GLU A 195 6.58 -4.96 -43.06
N GLU A 196 6.54 -4.27 -41.92
CA GLU A 196 5.62 -4.61 -40.83
C GLU A 196 4.18 -4.33 -41.25
N ARG A 197 3.31 -5.32 -41.08
CA ARG A 197 1.86 -5.14 -41.21
C ARG A 197 1.27 -4.87 -39.84
N VAL A 198 0.30 -3.98 -39.78
CA VAL A 198 -0.33 -3.54 -38.53
C VAL A 198 -1.84 -3.63 -38.65
N ILE A 199 -2.49 -4.01 -37.55
CA ILE A 199 -3.93 -3.89 -37.37
C ILE A 199 -4.24 -3.27 -36.01
N SER A 200 -5.08 -2.24 -35.98
CA SER A 200 -5.51 -1.63 -34.72
C SER A 200 -6.47 -2.55 -33.97
N TYR A 201 -6.56 -2.41 -32.64
CA TYR A 201 -7.54 -3.16 -31.85
C TYR A 201 -8.98 -2.91 -32.29
N LYS A 202 -9.30 -1.69 -32.72
CA LYS A 202 -10.60 -1.37 -33.31
C LYS A 202 -10.88 -2.21 -34.56
N GLU A 203 -9.98 -2.15 -35.56
CA GLU A 203 -10.17 -2.90 -36.80
C GLU A 203 -10.17 -4.42 -36.56
N LEU A 204 -9.33 -4.88 -35.63
CA LEU A 204 -9.28 -6.27 -35.21
C LEU A 204 -10.58 -6.73 -34.55
N ALA A 205 -11.17 -5.93 -33.66
CA ALA A 205 -12.46 -6.23 -33.02
C ALA A 205 -13.59 -6.32 -34.05
N GLU A 206 -13.64 -5.37 -35.00
CA GLU A 206 -14.63 -5.37 -36.08
C GLU A 206 -14.48 -6.61 -36.98
N LYS A 207 -13.24 -6.94 -37.38
CA LYS A 207 -12.94 -8.11 -38.23
C LYS A 207 -13.16 -9.44 -37.51
N ALA A 208 -12.81 -9.53 -36.23
CA ALA A 208 -13.05 -10.73 -35.42
C ALA A 208 -14.54 -11.11 -35.41
N ILE A 209 -15.43 -10.12 -35.34
CA ILE A 209 -16.89 -10.35 -35.39
C ILE A 209 -17.34 -10.69 -36.81
N ARG A 210 -16.94 -9.90 -37.81
CA ARG A 210 -17.45 -10.04 -39.19
C ARG A 210 -16.91 -11.26 -39.92
N GLU A 211 -15.62 -11.54 -39.75
CA GLU A 211 -14.89 -12.55 -40.52
C GLU A 211 -14.76 -13.86 -39.73
N ASN A 212 -14.56 -13.77 -38.41
CA ASN A 212 -14.32 -14.95 -37.57
C ASN A 212 -15.51 -15.34 -36.68
N TYR A 213 -16.58 -14.55 -36.65
CA TYR A 213 -17.76 -14.74 -35.77
C TYR A 213 -17.37 -14.87 -34.28
N ARG A 214 -16.32 -14.16 -33.85
CA ARG A 214 -15.79 -14.19 -32.48
C ARG A 214 -15.99 -12.85 -31.78
N SER A 215 -16.58 -12.91 -30.58
CA SER A 215 -16.50 -11.82 -29.61
C SER A 215 -15.25 -11.99 -28.76
N LEU A 216 -14.55 -10.89 -28.48
CA LEU A 216 -13.34 -10.88 -27.67
C LEU A 216 -13.70 -10.60 -26.21
N ASN A 217 -13.78 -11.65 -25.42
CA ASN A 217 -14.08 -11.59 -24.00
C ASN A 217 -13.37 -12.71 -23.25
N ALA A 218 -12.79 -12.37 -22.11
CA ALA A 218 -12.14 -13.31 -21.22
C ALA A 218 -12.76 -13.23 -19.83
N ALA A 219 -12.93 -14.39 -19.19
CA ALA A 219 -13.42 -14.50 -17.82
C ALA A 219 -12.42 -15.31 -17.01
N TYR A 220 -12.12 -14.87 -15.79
CA TYR A 220 -11.19 -15.55 -14.91
C TYR A 220 -11.61 -15.38 -13.44
N THR A 221 -11.42 -16.44 -12.65
CA THR A 221 -11.52 -16.40 -11.20
C THR A 221 -10.14 -16.69 -10.63
N HIS A 222 -9.61 -15.72 -9.91
CA HIS A 222 -8.34 -15.86 -9.19
C HIS A 222 -8.61 -16.21 -7.73
N HIS A 223 -7.75 -17.03 -7.15
CA HIS A 223 -7.66 -17.21 -5.70
C HIS A 223 -6.19 -17.09 -5.30
N SER A 224 -5.94 -16.45 -4.16
CA SER A 224 -4.59 -16.34 -3.64
C SER A 224 -4.05 -17.72 -3.21
N THR A 225 -2.77 -17.97 -3.45
CA THR A 225 -2.07 -19.21 -3.05
C THR A 225 -0.96 -18.97 -2.03
N SER A 226 -0.71 -17.70 -1.69
CA SER A 226 0.36 -17.26 -0.79
C SER A 226 0.00 -15.91 -0.16
N ASN A 227 0.86 -15.39 0.71
CA ASN A 227 0.60 -14.12 1.39
C ASN A 227 1.92 -13.43 1.76
N PRO A 228 2.68 -12.94 0.77
CA PRO A 228 3.97 -12.31 1.02
C PRO A 228 3.80 -11.09 1.93
N GLY A 229 4.86 -10.71 2.65
CA GLY A 229 4.85 -9.55 3.53
C GLY A 229 5.08 -8.25 2.75
N SER A 230 4.32 -7.21 3.12
CA SER A 230 4.66 -5.81 2.84
C SER A 230 5.30 -5.20 4.06
N TYR A 231 6.34 -4.39 3.85
CA TYR A 231 7.13 -3.83 4.94
C TYR A 231 7.29 -2.32 4.81
N SER A 232 7.09 -1.60 5.91
CA SER A 232 7.35 -0.16 5.96
C SER A 232 8.20 0.19 7.17
N VAL A 233 9.09 1.16 7.00
CA VAL A 233 9.86 1.76 8.09
C VAL A 233 9.52 3.23 8.15
N GLN A 234 9.09 3.71 9.31
CA GLN A 234 8.67 5.08 9.48
C GLN A 234 9.51 5.78 10.56
N PHE A 235 9.85 7.03 10.28
CA PHE A 235 10.64 7.91 11.13
C PHE A 235 9.84 9.16 11.42
N ALA A 236 9.81 9.56 12.69
CA ALA A 236 9.11 10.75 13.14
C ALA A 236 10.06 11.65 13.93
N GLU A 237 9.95 12.96 13.73
CA GLU A 237 10.48 13.98 14.65
C GLU A 237 9.32 14.62 15.40
N VAL A 238 9.51 14.82 16.71
CA VAL A 238 8.53 15.50 17.55
C VAL A 238 9.16 16.60 18.39
N VAL A 239 8.33 17.60 18.72
CA VAL A 239 8.59 18.58 19.77
C VAL A 239 7.52 18.42 20.84
N VAL A 240 7.94 18.19 22.08
CA VAL A 240 7.03 18.08 23.23
C VAL A 240 7.18 19.30 24.14
N ASP A 241 6.08 19.99 24.40
CA ASP A 241 6.02 21.03 25.42
C ASP A 241 5.83 20.40 26.81
N THR A 242 6.89 20.36 27.60
CA THR A 242 6.87 19.75 28.94
C THR A 242 6.05 20.52 29.98
N LEU A 243 5.58 21.73 29.67
CA LEU A 243 4.66 22.46 30.55
C LEU A 243 3.20 22.05 30.33
N THR A 244 2.82 21.77 29.08
CA THR A 244 1.42 21.48 28.69
C THR A 244 1.17 20.02 28.35
N GLY A 245 2.22 19.26 28.02
CA GLY A 245 2.12 17.91 27.49
C GLY A 245 1.77 17.85 25.99
N LEU A 246 1.56 19.00 25.34
CA LEU A 246 1.28 19.04 23.90
C LEU A 246 2.47 18.56 23.09
N THR A 247 2.19 17.75 22.07
CA THR A 247 3.19 17.16 21.19
C THR A 247 2.87 17.55 19.75
N SER A 248 3.85 18.12 19.05
CA SER A 248 3.78 18.39 17.62
C SER A 248 4.71 17.44 16.87
N VAL A 249 4.19 16.76 15.84
CA VAL A 249 5.03 16.02 14.88
C VAL A 249 5.54 17.01 13.84
N THR A 250 6.85 17.18 13.72
CA THR A 250 7.46 18.25 12.91
C THR A 250 8.00 17.79 11.56
N ASP A 251 8.34 16.51 11.43
CA ASP A 251 8.85 15.91 10.19
C ASP A 251 8.50 14.42 10.22
N PHE A 252 8.12 13.87 9.07
CA PHE A 252 7.76 12.46 8.97
C PHE A 252 8.29 11.86 7.67
N LEU A 253 9.00 10.74 7.78
CA LEU A 253 9.46 9.96 6.63
C LEU A 253 8.88 8.56 6.71
N ALA A 254 8.09 8.18 5.72
CA ALA A 254 7.68 6.82 5.49
C ALA A 254 8.51 6.18 4.38
N VAL A 255 9.05 5.00 4.64
CA VAL A 255 9.78 4.19 3.66
C VAL A 255 9.01 2.91 3.46
N ILE A 256 8.81 2.49 2.21
CA ILE A 256 7.97 1.33 1.87
C ILE A 256 8.69 0.43 0.87
N ASP A 257 8.74 -0.85 1.20
CA ASP A 257 9.00 -1.93 0.25
C ASP A 257 7.74 -2.12 -0.59
N ILE A 258 7.74 -1.53 -1.78
CA ILE A 258 6.56 -1.45 -2.65
C ILE A 258 6.57 -2.52 -3.76
N GLY A 259 7.70 -3.19 -3.94
CA GLY A 259 7.93 -3.96 -5.16
C GLY A 259 7.90 -3.01 -6.38
N ARG A 260 7.00 -3.20 -7.33
CA ARG A 260 6.80 -2.23 -8.43
C ARG A 260 5.73 -1.20 -8.10
N ALA A 261 6.08 0.09 -8.17
CA ALA A 261 5.10 1.16 -7.97
C ALA A 261 4.16 1.29 -9.18
N LEU A 262 2.86 1.04 -8.99
CA LEU A 262 1.86 1.18 -10.06
C LEU A 262 1.45 2.64 -10.30
N ASN A 263 1.33 3.44 -9.22
CA ASN A 263 1.02 4.86 -9.31
C ASN A 263 1.59 5.60 -8.09
N ARG A 264 2.65 6.39 -8.29
CA ARG A 264 3.36 7.09 -7.19
C ARG A 264 2.47 8.08 -6.45
N GLY A 265 1.67 8.89 -7.15
CA GLY A 265 0.82 9.90 -6.53
C GLY A 265 -0.27 9.28 -5.64
N MET A 266 -0.84 8.15 -6.05
CA MET A 266 -1.79 7.40 -5.22
C MET A 266 -1.13 6.75 -4.01
N ILE A 267 0.09 6.21 -4.18
CA ILE A 267 0.88 5.66 -3.07
C ILE A 267 1.15 6.76 -2.04
N GLU A 268 1.62 7.93 -2.49
CA GLU A 268 1.85 9.10 -1.62
C GLU A 268 0.57 9.51 -0.89
N GLY A 269 -0.56 9.63 -1.61
CA GLY A 269 -1.86 9.96 -1.02
C GLY A 269 -2.31 8.97 0.06
N GLN A 270 -2.10 7.67 -0.15
CA GLN A 270 -2.39 6.63 0.85
C GLN A 270 -1.57 6.82 2.12
N PHE A 271 -0.29 7.20 2.00
CA PHE A 271 0.56 7.49 3.16
C PHE A 271 0.15 8.78 3.88
N GLN A 272 -0.32 9.81 3.17
CA GLN A 272 -0.83 11.02 3.82
C GLN A 272 -1.99 10.70 4.78
N GLY A 273 -3.00 9.97 4.29
CA GLY A 273 -4.15 9.58 5.10
C GLY A 273 -3.78 8.62 6.23
N ALA A 274 -2.93 7.63 5.95
CA ALA A 274 -2.47 6.67 6.94
C ALA A 274 -1.66 7.30 8.07
N VAL A 275 -0.75 8.23 7.74
CA VAL A 275 0.04 8.93 8.75
C VAL A 275 -0.85 9.83 9.61
N GLN A 276 -1.86 10.48 9.02
CA GLN A 276 -2.84 11.26 9.78
C GLN A 276 -3.57 10.38 10.82
N MET A 277 -4.11 9.24 10.39
CA MET A 277 -4.78 8.29 11.29
C MET A 277 -3.85 7.78 12.39
N GLY A 278 -2.61 7.46 12.03
CA GLY A 278 -1.64 6.90 12.97
C GLY A 278 -1.11 7.91 13.99
N ILE A 279 -0.96 9.19 13.62
CA ILE A 279 -0.63 10.25 14.60
C ILE A 279 -1.85 10.50 15.50
N GLY A 280 -3.06 10.50 14.95
CA GLY A 280 -4.31 10.61 15.72
C GLY A 280 -4.40 9.52 16.78
N TYR A 281 -4.26 8.26 16.36
CA TYR A 281 -4.23 7.10 17.26
C TYR A 281 -3.10 7.17 18.31
N ALA A 282 -1.96 7.77 17.95
CA ALA A 282 -0.85 7.94 18.90
C ALA A 282 -1.14 9.00 19.97
N LEU A 283 -1.81 10.10 19.65
CA LEU A 283 -1.80 11.31 20.48
C LEU A 283 -3.17 11.75 21.03
N CYS A 284 -4.28 11.45 20.36
CA CYS A 284 -5.58 12.02 20.73
C CYS A 284 -6.81 11.15 20.49
N GLU A 285 -6.78 10.20 19.56
CA GLU A 285 -7.96 9.42 19.17
C GLU A 285 -8.16 8.20 20.08
N GLU A 286 -9.30 8.17 20.76
CA GLU A 286 -9.77 7.06 21.58
C GLU A 286 -11.29 7.07 21.65
N VAL A 287 -11.92 5.90 21.80
CA VAL A 287 -13.36 5.80 22.13
C VAL A 287 -13.47 5.57 23.64
N LYS A 288 -13.94 6.59 24.38
CA LYS A 288 -14.14 6.50 25.82
C LYS A 288 -15.50 5.90 26.11
N ILE A 289 -15.55 4.94 27.02
CA ILE A 289 -16.78 4.26 27.44
C ILE A 289 -16.91 4.40 28.95
N ASP A 290 -18.10 4.76 29.43
CA ASP A 290 -18.39 4.82 30.86
C ASP A 290 -18.73 3.45 31.48
N ASP A 291 -18.91 3.41 32.80
CA ASP A 291 -19.23 2.17 33.54
C ASP A 291 -20.58 1.52 33.12
N LYS A 292 -21.40 2.23 32.33
CA LYS A 292 -22.68 1.75 31.79
C LYS A 292 -22.59 1.31 30.34
N GLY A 293 -21.41 1.38 29.72
CA GLY A 293 -21.21 1.03 28.31
C GLY A 293 -21.57 2.14 27.33
N ILE A 294 -21.75 3.39 27.78
CA ILE A 294 -22.12 4.52 26.93
C ILE A 294 -20.86 5.23 26.44
N PRO A 295 -20.70 5.45 25.12
CA PRO A 295 -19.60 6.25 24.60
C PRO A 295 -19.68 7.71 25.08
N LEU A 296 -18.60 8.21 25.67
CA LEU A 296 -18.50 9.57 26.21
C LEU A 296 -18.11 10.62 25.15
N ASN A 297 -17.53 10.19 24.03
CA ASN A 297 -17.06 11.06 22.95
C ASN A 297 -17.57 10.60 21.58
N ASN A 298 -18.90 10.55 21.44
CA ASN A 298 -19.60 10.13 20.22
C ASN A 298 -19.89 11.27 19.23
N SER A 299 -19.17 12.39 19.31
CA SER A 299 -19.30 13.51 18.37
C SER A 299 -17.94 14.16 18.09
N PHE A 300 -17.81 14.89 16.98
CA PHE A 300 -16.55 15.62 16.69
C PHE A 300 -16.28 16.80 17.61
N ALA A 301 -17.21 17.17 18.51
CA ALA A 301 -16.93 18.17 19.54
C ALA A 301 -15.98 17.64 20.63
N ASN A 302 -15.95 16.32 20.83
CA ASN A 302 -15.24 15.65 21.92
C ASN A 302 -14.41 14.43 21.47
N TYR A 303 -14.54 13.98 20.21
CA TYR A 303 -13.61 13.09 19.53
C TYR A 303 -12.65 13.93 18.69
N HIS A 304 -11.45 14.18 19.21
CA HIS A 304 -10.48 15.05 18.57
C HIS A 304 -9.73 14.30 17.47
N MET A 305 -9.83 14.81 16.24
CA MET A 305 -9.06 14.33 15.09
C MET A 305 -8.05 15.40 14.69
N LEU A 306 -6.95 14.97 14.08
CA LEU A 306 -5.96 15.90 13.54
C LEU A 306 -6.52 16.65 12.32
N THR A 307 -6.20 17.93 12.27
CA THR A 307 -6.51 18.82 11.15
C THR A 307 -5.29 19.04 10.26
N ALA A 308 -5.47 19.75 9.14
CA ALA A 308 -4.37 20.11 8.26
C ALA A 308 -3.26 20.95 8.95
N LEU A 309 -3.57 21.65 10.05
CA LEU A 309 -2.59 22.43 10.81
C LEU A 309 -1.72 21.56 11.72
N ASP A 310 -2.18 20.37 12.07
CA ASP A 310 -1.48 19.44 12.96
C ASP A 310 -0.55 18.49 12.18
N MET A 311 -0.74 18.40 10.87
CA MET A 311 -0.03 17.46 10.01
C MET A 311 1.40 17.93 9.69
N PRO A 312 2.41 17.04 9.81
CA PRO A 312 3.76 17.32 9.31
C PRO A 312 3.81 17.23 7.77
N ASP A 313 4.93 17.67 7.20
CA ASP A 313 5.30 17.29 5.83
C ASP A 313 5.64 15.79 5.81
N VAL A 314 4.76 14.98 5.22
CA VAL A 314 4.93 13.52 5.12
C VAL A 314 5.64 13.19 3.82
N LYS A 315 6.90 12.75 3.94
CA LYS A 315 7.71 12.27 2.82
C LYS A 315 7.58 10.77 2.66
N VAL A 316 7.54 10.30 1.42
CA VAL A 316 7.44 8.88 1.10
C VAL A 316 8.64 8.47 0.24
N LEU A 317 9.39 7.47 0.71
CA LEU A 317 10.51 6.88 -0.03
C LEU A 317 10.14 5.46 -0.46
N LEU A 318 10.18 5.20 -1.76
CA LEU A 318 9.83 3.91 -2.34
C LEU A 318 11.09 3.05 -2.54
N ILE A 319 11.06 1.82 -2.04
CA ILE A 319 12.05 0.79 -2.33
C ILE A 319 11.45 -0.14 -3.38
N GLU A 320 11.92 0.00 -4.61
CA GLU A 320 11.34 -0.69 -5.77
C GLU A 320 12.19 -1.88 -6.24
N HIS A 321 11.54 -3.04 -6.38
CA HIS A 321 12.11 -4.31 -6.86
C HIS A 321 11.05 -5.14 -7.56
N GLU A 322 11.45 -6.03 -8.47
CA GLU A 322 10.53 -6.91 -9.24
C GLU A 322 10.42 -8.33 -8.68
N GLY A 323 10.94 -8.58 -7.47
CA GLY A 323 11.12 -9.93 -6.92
C GLY A 323 9.88 -10.61 -6.32
N ASP A 324 8.70 -9.99 -6.39
CA ASP A 324 7.48 -10.50 -5.74
C ASP A 324 6.43 -11.00 -6.74
N ASP A 325 5.42 -11.72 -6.25
CA ASP A 325 4.45 -12.45 -7.09
C ASP A 325 3.25 -11.60 -7.55
N GLY A 326 3.09 -10.40 -6.97
CA GLY A 326 2.00 -9.50 -7.35
C GLY A 326 2.12 -9.00 -8.79
N PRO A 327 1.13 -8.25 -9.30
CA PRO A 327 1.15 -7.74 -10.67
C PRO A 327 2.43 -6.94 -10.96
N PHE A 328 3.27 -7.48 -11.85
CA PHE A 328 4.58 -6.91 -12.20
C PHE A 328 5.54 -6.76 -11.00
N GLY A 329 5.36 -7.56 -9.94
CA GLY A 329 6.10 -7.46 -8.69
C GLY A 329 5.52 -6.45 -7.70
N ALA A 330 4.37 -5.84 -7.96
CA ALA A 330 3.76 -4.86 -7.04
C ALA A 330 3.24 -5.50 -5.75
N LYS A 331 3.43 -4.81 -4.62
CA LYS A 331 2.87 -5.18 -3.32
C LYS A 331 1.73 -4.24 -2.92
N SER A 332 0.93 -4.66 -1.94
CA SER A 332 -0.16 -3.86 -1.39
C SER A 332 0.31 -2.97 -0.25
N ILE A 333 -0.27 -1.77 -0.15
CA ILE A 333 0.16 -0.74 0.81
C ILE A 333 -0.91 -0.27 1.80
N GLY A 334 -2.16 -0.73 1.63
CA GLY A 334 -3.33 -0.12 2.26
C GLY A 334 -3.17 0.13 3.76
N GLU A 335 -2.86 -0.93 4.51
CA GLU A 335 -2.75 -0.88 5.97
C GLU A 335 -1.31 -0.72 6.47
N ILE A 336 -0.33 -1.26 5.74
CA ILE A 336 1.10 -1.15 6.11
C ILE A 336 1.58 0.31 6.15
N SER A 337 0.92 1.21 5.43
CA SER A 337 1.19 2.65 5.50
C SER A 337 0.83 3.27 6.87
N ASN A 338 -0.04 2.65 7.67
CA ASN A 338 -0.42 3.12 9.01
C ASN A 338 0.23 2.30 10.14
N VAL A 339 0.44 0.99 9.93
CA VAL A 339 0.89 0.04 10.97
C VAL A 339 2.04 0.58 11.85
N PRO A 340 3.15 1.12 11.31
CA PRO A 340 4.25 1.60 12.13
C PRO A 340 4.11 3.06 12.61
N THR A 341 3.12 3.82 12.16
CA THR A 341 3.02 5.28 12.40
C THR A 341 2.97 5.62 13.88
N ALA A 342 2.01 5.06 14.62
CA ALA A 342 1.84 5.38 16.03
C ALA A 342 3.08 5.02 16.85
N ALA A 343 3.69 3.87 16.55
CA ALA A 343 4.91 3.43 17.20
C ALA A 343 6.11 4.37 16.92
N ALA A 344 6.25 4.88 15.69
CA ALA A 344 7.29 5.85 15.35
C ALA A 344 7.14 7.14 16.17
N VAL A 345 5.90 7.67 16.26
CA VAL A 345 5.57 8.86 17.04
C VAL A 345 5.84 8.65 18.53
N ILE A 346 5.36 7.55 19.12
CA ILE A 346 5.57 7.28 20.56
C ILE A 346 7.05 7.02 20.87
N ASN A 347 7.79 6.38 19.98
CA ASN A 347 9.24 6.25 20.14
C ASN A 347 9.92 7.62 20.15
N ALA A 348 9.46 8.56 19.33
CA ALA A 348 9.98 9.93 19.32
C ALA A 348 9.64 10.69 20.61
N VAL A 349 8.41 10.57 21.13
CA VAL A 349 8.00 11.17 22.41
C VAL A 349 8.83 10.61 23.56
N ASN A 350 8.96 9.29 23.64
CA ASN A 350 9.76 8.63 24.68
C ASN A 350 11.23 9.03 24.59
N ASN A 351 11.75 9.18 23.39
CA ASN A 351 13.11 9.62 23.16
C ASN A 351 13.32 11.10 23.58
N ALA A 352 12.35 11.98 23.33
CA ALA A 352 12.38 13.39 23.76
C ALA A 352 12.32 13.54 25.29
N LEU A 353 11.49 12.72 25.96
CA LEU A 353 11.21 12.85 27.38
C LEU A 353 12.03 11.92 28.28
N GLY A 354 12.67 10.90 27.71
CA GLY A 354 13.31 9.83 28.48
C GLY A 354 12.30 8.90 29.18
N THR A 355 11.08 8.80 28.67
CA THR A 355 9.98 8.01 29.24
C THR A 355 9.85 6.63 28.58
N LYS A 356 8.85 5.86 29.00
CA LYS A 356 8.48 4.55 28.45
C LYS A 356 6.96 4.42 28.28
N LEU A 357 6.33 5.49 27.81
CA LEU A 357 4.91 5.56 27.52
C LEU A 357 4.57 4.54 26.42
N SER A 358 3.53 3.75 26.65
CA SER A 358 3.05 2.73 25.70
C SER A 358 1.53 2.55 25.72
N ASP A 359 0.82 3.24 26.61
CA ASP A 359 -0.63 3.21 26.72
C ASP A 359 -1.23 4.34 25.89
N LEU A 360 -1.69 4.01 24.68
CA LEU A 360 -2.24 4.94 23.71
C LEU A 360 -3.68 5.36 24.07
N PRO A 361 -4.12 6.55 23.61
CA PRO A 361 -3.30 7.63 23.08
C PRO A 361 -2.42 8.24 24.18
N VAL A 362 -1.25 8.75 23.82
CA VAL A 362 -0.34 9.48 24.72
C VAL A 362 -0.77 10.94 24.78
N THR A 363 -1.85 11.17 25.53
CA THR A 363 -2.45 12.48 25.72
C THR A 363 -1.58 13.43 26.54
N PRO A 364 -1.82 14.75 26.49
CA PRO A 364 -1.09 15.72 27.30
C PRO A 364 -1.09 15.40 28.80
N ASP A 365 -2.23 14.97 29.35
CA ASP A 365 -2.35 14.58 30.77
C ASP A 365 -1.45 13.39 31.13
N LYS A 366 -1.38 12.38 30.26
CA LYS A 366 -0.48 11.22 30.44
C LYS A 366 0.99 11.63 30.39
N ILE A 367 1.35 12.56 29.49
CA ILE A 367 2.71 13.12 29.41
C ILE A 367 3.08 13.87 30.69
N LEU A 368 2.20 14.77 31.16
CA LEU A 368 2.44 15.55 32.37
C LEU A 368 2.54 14.66 33.61
N ALA A 369 1.69 13.64 33.72
CA ALA A 369 1.76 12.65 34.79
C ALA A 369 3.10 11.90 34.80
N ALA A 370 3.58 11.45 33.63
CA ALA A 370 4.86 10.76 33.52
C ALA A 370 6.06 11.66 33.89
N LEU A 371 6.03 12.92 33.50
CA LEU A 371 7.07 13.90 33.86
C LEU A 371 7.05 14.23 35.36
N ALA A 372 5.87 14.31 35.98
CA ALA A 372 5.74 14.51 37.42
C ALA A 372 6.30 13.32 38.21
N GLU A 373 6.04 12.09 37.75
CA GLU A 373 6.56 10.88 38.38
C GLU A 373 8.09 10.79 38.29
N GLN A 374 8.68 11.11 37.13
CA GLN A 374 10.14 11.17 37.00
C GLN A 374 10.79 12.18 37.95
N LYS A 375 10.18 13.36 38.16
CA LYS A 375 10.67 14.35 39.12
C LYS A 375 10.61 13.86 40.56
N ARG A 376 9.58 13.07 40.92
CA ARG A 376 9.48 12.45 42.24
C ARG A 376 10.57 11.41 42.46
N VAL A 377 10.75 10.50 41.51
CA VAL A 377 11.77 9.44 41.60
C VAL A 377 13.19 10.00 41.60
N GLY A 378 13.46 11.07 40.86
CA GLY A 378 14.79 11.72 40.83
C GLY A 378 15.10 12.63 42.04
N ALA A 379 14.12 12.91 42.90
CA ALA A 379 14.29 13.72 44.11
C ALA A 379 14.46 12.87 45.39
N CYS A 380 14.16 11.58 45.33
CA CYS A 380 14.52 10.57 46.33
C CYS A 380 15.88 9.97 46.00
#